data_AF-A0A8T3RGF0-F1
#
_entry.id   AF-A0A8T3RGF0-F1
#
_cell.length_a   1.000
_cell.length_b   1.000
_cell.length_c   1.000
_cell.angle_alpha   90.00
_cell.angle_beta   90.00
_cell.angle_gamma   90.00
#
_symmetry.space_group_name_H-M   'P 1'
#
loop_
_entity.id
_entity.type
_entity.pdbx_description
1 polymer ?
#
loop_
_entity_poly.entity_id
_entity_poly.type
_entity_poly.pdbx_seq_one_letter_code
_entity_poly.pdbx_strand_id
1 'polypeptide(L)'
;MSDSATKGGGLFISAANSTELATAFQTALTDITSKDRSASAVATNSTRLDTSSVVYQATFDSSDWSGHLLAFDVNNTEDLNGNGVLDAGEDVNGNGVLDSGNGTIGAQLWDAGASGQIPAAASRNVVTYNPGATGAPRGVDFLWASLTATQQAALNTNTTIGGGVTAGNVGQKTLDYIRGDQAQEQTAGPFRKRTVILGDIVNSDPWFVGSENLAYETLPLTEGSSYVTFRNGSTYQQRRRMLYFGANDGMLHGIDAGSYSS
;
A
#
# COMPACT_ATOMS: atom_id res chain seq x y z
N MET A 1 28.53 -17.86 -19.95
CA MET A 1 27.35 -18.14 -19.11
C MET A 1 27.06 -17.02 -18.10
N SER A 2 27.55 -15.79 -18.33
CA SER A 2 27.19 -14.59 -17.54
C SER A 2 25.87 -13.96 -17.97
N ASP A 3 25.28 -14.41 -19.08
CA ASP A 3 24.16 -13.73 -19.73
C ASP A 3 22.77 -14.23 -19.28
N SER A 4 22.72 -15.25 -18.42
CA SER A 4 21.46 -15.79 -17.87
C SER A 4 21.16 -15.33 -16.43
N ALA A 5 22.12 -14.70 -15.73
CA ALA A 5 21.91 -14.21 -14.36
C ALA A 5 21.36 -12.77 -14.33
N THR A 6 21.71 -11.93 -15.31
CA THR A 6 21.32 -10.50 -15.36
C THR A 6 19.84 -10.30 -15.71
N LYS A 7 19.15 -11.30 -16.27
CA LYS A 7 17.73 -11.20 -16.66
C LYS A 7 16.74 -11.87 -15.70
N GLY A 8 17.22 -12.40 -14.56
CA GLY A 8 16.39 -13.13 -13.60
C GLY A 8 16.44 -12.61 -12.14
N GLY A 9 17.12 -11.49 -11.86
CA GLY A 9 17.23 -10.96 -10.49
C GLY A 9 18.13 -11.77 -9.54
N GLY A 10 19.01 -12.63 -10.07
CA GLY A 10 19.94 -13.44 -9.28
C GLY A 10 21.24 -12.69 -8.97
N LEU A 11 21.67 -12.74 -7.69
CA LEU A 11 22.94 -12.19 -7.23
C LEU A 11 24.09 -13.16 -7.58
N PHE A 12 25.11 -12.71 -8.30
CA PHE A 12 26.30 -13.51 -8.60
C PHE A 12 27.40 -13.16 -7.60
N ILE A 13 27.76 -14.08 -6.71
CA ILE A 13 28.91 -13.91 -5.80
C ILE A 13 29.96 -14.97 -6.14
N SER A 14 31.17 -14.55 -6.51
CA SER A 14 32.34 -15.42 -6.63
C SER A 14 33.10 -15.37 -5.31
N ALA A 15 33.32 -16.52 -4.67
CA ALA A 15 34.11 -16.64 -3.44
C ALA A 15 35.42 -17.38 -3.72
N ALA A 16 36.56 -16.76 -3.40
CA ALA A 16 37.90 -17.32 -3.63
C ALA A 16 38.52 -17.95 -2.37
N ASN A 17 37.88 -17.83 -1.21
CA ASN A 17 38.31 -18.46 0.05
C ASN A 17 37.12 -18.80 0.97
N SER A 18 37.37 -19.57 2.03
CA SER A 18 36.32 -20.04 2.96
C SER A 18 35.63 -18.93 3.75
N THR A 19 36.29 -17.79 3.99
CA THR A 19 35.71 -16.61 4.65
C THR A 19 34.78 -15.85 3.70
N GLU A 20 35.16 -15.69 2.44
CA GLU A 20 34.31 -15.14 1.38
C GLU A 20 33.14 -16.06 1.06
N LEU A 21 33.31 -17.38 1.14
CA LEU A 21 32.22 -18.34 0.97
C LEU A 21 31.21 -18.25 2.10
N ALA A 22 31.65 -18.14 3.36
CA ALA A 22 30.77 -17.93 4.51
C ALA A 22 30.03 -16.58 4.43
N THR A 23 30.72 -15.54 3.99
CA THR A 23 30.12 -14.21 3.74
C THR A 23 29.12 -14.27 2.59
N ALA A 24 29.44 -14.96 1.49
CA ALA A 24 28.54 -15.15 0.35
C ALA A 24 27.30 -15.97 0.74
N PHE A 25 27.43 -16.98 1.59
CA PHE A 25 26.29 -17.71 2.14
C PHE A 25 25.46 -16.85 3.08
N GLN A 26 26.08 -16.03 3.94
CA GLN A 26 25.35 -15.12 4.83
C GLN A 26 24.62 -14.05 4.03
N THR A 27 25.26 -13.46 3.02
CA THR A 27 24.68 -12.50 2.09
C THR A 27 23.59 -13.13 1.24
N ALA A 28 23.75 -14.36 0.75
CA ALA A 28 22.69 -15.07 0.03
C ALA A 28 21.50 -15.38 0.94
N LEU A 29 21.74 -15.75 2.21
CA LEU A 29 20.67 -15.99 3.17
C LEU A 29 19.95 -14.69 3.56
N THR A 30 20.69 -13.58 3.71
CA THR A 30 20.15 -12.22 3.92
C THR A 30 19.44 -11.68 2.68
N ASP A 31 19.93 -11.97 1.48
CA ASP A 31 19.31 -11.63 0.19
C ASP A 31 18.00 -12.41 0.02
N ILE A 32 17.99 -13.71 0.32
CA ILE A 32 16.76 -14.54 0.34
C ILE A 32 15.76 -14.03 1.38
N THR A 33 16.21 -13.74 2.62
CA THR A 33 15.31 -13.15 3.65
C THR A 33 14.86 -11.73 3.30
N SER A 34 15.63 -10.97 2.50
CA SER A 34 15.20 -9.66 1.99
C SER A 34 14.31 -9.74 0.75
N LYS A 35 14.38 -10.86 0.01
CA LYS A 35 13.54 -11.20 -1.15
C LYS A 35 12.22 -11.87 -0.76
N ASP A 36 11.98 -12.14 0.52
CA ASP A 36 10.68 -12.61 1.01
C ASP A 36 9.55 -11.58 0.82
N ARG A 37 9.90 -10.31 0.50
CA ARG A 37 8.97 -9.29 -0.01
C ARG A 37 8.77 -9.43 -1.51
N SER A 38 7.64 -10.00 -1.89
CA SER A 38 7.19 -10.04 -3.28
C SER A 38 6.39 -8.76 -3.59
N ALA A 39 6.72 -8.07 -4.69
CA ALA A 39 5.95 -6.91 -5.16
C ALA A 39 4.79 -7.36 -6.04
N SER A 40 3.64 -6.70 -5.94
CA SER A 40 2.41 -7.16 -6.59
C SER A 40 1.79 -6.17 -7.57
N ALA A 41 1.99 -4.85 -7.37
CA ALA A 41 1.50 -3.81 -8.28
C ALA A 41 2.10 -2.42 -8.01
N VAL A 42 2.03 -1.53 -9.02
CA VAL A 42 2.52 -0.14 -8.96
C VAL A 42 1.46 0.81 -9.55
N ALA A 43 1.25 1.95 -8.90
CA ALA A 43 0.34 3.02 -9.36
C ALA A 43 1.01 4.40 -9.27
N THR A 44 0.58 5.36 -10.10
CA THR A 44 1.14 6.72 -10.10
C THR A 44 0.03 7.76 -9.92
N ASN A 45 0.34 8.90 -9.30
CA ASN A 45 -0.63 10.01 -9.18
C ASN A 45 -0.72 10.90 -10.44
N SER A 46 0.13 10.68 -11.43
CA SER A 46 0.27 11.61 -12.56
C SER A 46 0.43 10.88 -13.88
N THR A 47 -0.24 11.39 -14.92
CA THR A 47 -0.11 10.99 -16.33
C THR A 47 1.01 11.74 -17.05
N ARG A 48 1.62 12.72 -16.37
CA ARG A 48 2.77 13.52 -16.81
C ARG A 48 3.74 13.63 -15.64
N LEU A 49 5.04 13.64 -15.91
CA LEU A 49 6.06 13.87 -14.90
C LEU A 49 6.07 15.35 -14.52
N ASP A 50 5.76 15.62 -13.26
CA ASP A 50 5.78 16.94 -12.60
C ASP A 50 6.49 16.82 -11.23
N THR A 51 6.84 17.94 -10.60
CA THR A 51 7.62 18.01 -9.34
C THR A 51 6.98 17.29 -8.13
N SER A 52 5.71 16.91 -8.24
CA SER A 52 4.92 16.23 -7.20
C SER A 52 4.45 14.83 -7.60
N SER A 53 5.14 14.21 -8.56
CA SER A 53 4.84 12.85 -9.02
C SER A 53 5.25 11.83 -7.97
N VAL A 54 4.32 10.99 -7.54
CA VAL A 54 4.51 9.95 -6.54
C VAL A 54 4.12 8.61 -7.13
N VAL A 55 4.99 7.64 -6.90
CA VAL A 55 4.79 6.23 -7.22
C VAL A 55 4.34 5.51 -5.95
N TYR A 56 3.21 4.83 -6.03
CA TYR A 56 2.71 3.97 -4.97
C TYR A 56 2.98 2.51 -5.36
N GLN A 57 3.55 1.75 -4.44
CA GLN A 57 3.88 0.35 -4.67
C GLN A 57 3.23 -0.53 -3.60
N ALA A 58 2.46 -1.51 -4.05
CA ALA A 58 1.96 -2.58 -3.20
C ALA A 58 2.96 -3.73 -3.15
N THR A 59 3.26 -4.19 -1.93
CA THR A 59 4.12 -5.36 -1.70
C THR A 59 3.51 -6.24 -0.61
N PHE A 60 3.96 -7.49 -0.58
CA PHE A 60 3.62 -8.43 0.47
C PHE A 60 4.82 -9.25 0.89
N ASP A 61 4.87 -9.64 2.16
CA ASP A 61 5.85 -10.59 2.66
C ASP A 61 5.20 -11.98 2.72
N SER A 62 5.77 -12.94 1.99
CA SER A 62 5.21 -14.30 1.92
C SER A 62 5.50 -15.14 3.16
N SER A 63 6.44 -14.72 4.02
CA SER A 63 6.81 -15.42 5.25
C SER A 63 5.77 -15.22 6.35
N ASP A 64 5.16 -14.03 6.42
CA ASP A 64 4.17 -13.67 7.44
C ASP A 64 2.84 -13.12 6.88
N TRP A 65 2.68 -13.12 5.56
CA TRP A 65 1.50 -12.63 4.85
C TRP A 65 1.13 -11.18 5.23
N SER A 66 2.14 -10.35 5.50
CA SER A 66 1.94 -8.92 5.71
C SER A 66 1.88 -8.18 4.39
N GLY A 67 1.06 -7.12 4.35
CA GLY A 67 1.02 -6.19 3.22
C GLY A 67 1.65 -4.85 3.57
N HIS A 68 2.37 -4.28 2.61
CA HIS A 68 2.89 -2.92 2.68
C HIS A 68 2.43 -2.15 1.45
N LEU A 69 2.04 -0.89 1.66
CA LEU A 69 1.79 0.05 0.59
C LEU A 69 2.75 1.21 0.81
N LEU A 70 3.68 1.36 -0.11
CA LEU A 70 4.76 2.35 -0.02
C LEU A 70 4.47 3.48 -0.99
N ALA A 71 4.81 4.70 -0.59
CA ALA A 71 4.87 5.85 -1.49
C ALA A 71 6.33 6.26 -1.68
N PHE A 72 6.69 6.53 -2.92
CA PHE A 72 8.01 7.02 -3.30
C PHE A 72 7.85 8.28 -4.12
N ASP A 73 8.74 9.23 -3.91
CA ASP A 73 8.86 10.35 -4.84
C ASP A 73 9.33 9.85 -6.21
N VAL A 74 9.13 10.65 -7.25
CA VAL A 74 9.78 10.45 -8.55
C VAL A 74 10.88 11.49 -8.65
N ASN A 75 12.10 11.03 -8.88
CA ASN A 75 13.23 11.92 -9.05
C ASN A 75 13.00 12.80 -10.30
N ASN A 76 12.60 14.04 -10.03
CA ASN A 76 12.46 15.10 -11.01
C ASN A 76 13.82 15.83 -11.11
N THR A 77 13.95 16.81 -12.00
CA THR A 77 15.26 17.42 -12.23
C THR A 77 15.75 18.15 -10.98
N GLU A 78 16.89 17.71 -10.44
CA GLU A 78 17.58 18.40 -9.34
C GLU A 78 18.20 19.71 -9.85
N ASP A 79 18.42 19.84 -11.16
CA ASP A 79 18.85 21.09 -11.80
C ASP A 79 17.68 22.08 -11.93
N LEU A 80 17.31 22.72 -10.81
CA LEU A 80 16.18 23.65 -10.74
C LEU A 80 16.42 24.93 -11.55
N ASN A 81 17.69 25.30 -11.72
CA ASN A 81 18.08 26.55 -12.36
C ASN A 81 18.72 26.37 -13.75
N GLY A 82 18.92 25.12 -14.19
CA GLY A 82 19.42 24.77 -15.53
C GLY A 82 20.92 25.02 -15.71
N ASN A 83 21.70 25.11 -14.63
CA ASN A 83 23.13 25.45 -14.69
C ASN A 83 24.05 24.22 -14.79
N GLY A 84 23.50 23.00 -14.65
CA GLY A 84 24.27 21.76 -14.69
C GLY A 84 25.20 21.54 -13.48
N VAL A 85 24.92 22.17 -12.33
CA VAL A 85 25.66 22.05 -11.06
C VAL A 85 24.68 21.66 -9.95
N LEU A 86 25.10 20.79 -9.02
CA LEU A 86 24.32 20.49 -7.82
C LEU A 86 24.51 21.62 -6.79
N ASP A 87 23.51 22.49 -6.69
CA ASP A 87 23.51 23.60 -5.72
C ASP A 87 22.94 23.17 -4.35
N ALA A 88 23.23 23.98 -3.33
CA ALA A 88 22.74 23.73 -1.98
C ALA A 88 21.20 23.81 -1.94
N GLY A 89 20.54 22.68 -1.70
CA GLY A 89 19.08 22.54 -1.70
C GLY A 89 18.52 21.83 -2.93
N GLU A 90 19.37 21.49 -3.90
CA GLU A 90 19.00 20.70 -5.09
C GLU A 90 19.18 19.19 -4.88
N ASP A 91 20.03 18.76 -3.94
CA ASP A 91 20.23 17.34 -3.59
C ASP A 91 19.05 16.80 -2.77
N VAL A 92 17.96 16.46 -3.44
CA VAL A 92 16.70 16.03 -2.80
C VAL A 92 16.88 14.65 -2.17
N ASN A 93 17.71 13.79 -2.76
CA ASN A 93 17.89 12.41 -2.33
C ASN A 93 19.15 12.15 -1.49
N GLY A 94 20.05 13.13 -1.37
CA GLY A 94 21.25 13.08 -0.51
C GLY A 94 22.40 12.24 -1.08
N ASN A 95 22.44 11.98 -2.40
CA ASN A 95 23.45 11.13 -3.03
C ASN A 95 24.69 11.93 -3.52
N GLY A 96 24.64 13.26 -3.50
CA GLY A 96 25.72 14.14 -3.93
C GLY A 96 25.99 14.17 -5.44
N VAL A 97 25.04 13.77 -6.27
CA VAL A 97 25.11 13.74 -7.74
C VAL A 97 23.95 14.57 -8.30
N LEU A 98 24.20 15.44 -9.28
CA LEU A 98 23.12 16.17 -9.97
C LEU A 98 22.32 15.21 -10.86
N ASP A 99 21.10 14.89 -10.46
CA ASP A 99 20.20 14.07 -11.24
C ASP A 99 19.38 14.93 -12.22
N SER A 100 19.74 14.81 -13.51
CA SER A 100 18.87 15.27 -14.59
C SER A 100 17.64 14.36 -14.63
N GLY A 101 16.61 14.72 -13.85
CA GLY A 101 15.36 13.98 -13.61
C GLY A 101 15.06 12.92 -14.66
N ASN A 102 15.39 11.68 -14.35
CA ASN A 102 15.32 10.54 -15.26
C ASN A 102 14.02 9.73 -15.09
N GLY A 103 13.09 10.20 -14.25
CA GLY A 103 11.85 9.50 -13.92
C GLY A 103 12.08 8.23 -13.09
N THR A 104 13.24 8.11 -12.42
CA THR A 104 13.51 7.01 -11.49
C THR A 104 12.75 7.18 -10.17
N ILE A 105 12.61 6.08 -9.46
CA ILE A 105 12.00 6.06 -8.11
C ILE A 105 12.96 6.76 -7.15
N GLY A 106 12.48 7.84 -6.52
CA GLY A 106 13.17 8.62 -5.50
C GLY A 106 12.98 8.05 -4.09
N ALA A 107 13.12 8.92 -3.08
CA ALA A 107 13.06 8.54 -1.68
C ALA A 107 11.67 7.99 -1.28
N GLN A 108 11.66 7.04 -0.34
CA GLN A 108 10.41 6.56 0.28
C GLN A 108 9.82 7.67 1.15
N LEU A 109 8.59 8.05 0.84
CA LEU A 109 7.82 9.08 1.56
C LEU A 109 7.11 8.49 2.78
N TRP A 110 6.45 7.33 2.61
CA TRP A 110 5.79 6.61 3.69
C TRP A 110 5.56 5.13 3.34
N ASP A 111 5.25 4.33 4.36
CA ASP A 111 4.83 2.93 4.26
C ASP A 111 3.64 2.70 5.19
N ALA A 112 2.47 2.39 4.63
CA ALA A 112 1.25 2.14 5.39
C ALA A 112 1.33 0.89 6.29
N GLY A 113 2.20 -0.08 5.96
CA GLY A 113 2.47 -1.26 6.78
C GLY A 113 3.42 -0.99 7.95
N ALA A 114 4.06 0.18 8.01
CA ALA A 114 4.97 0.53 9.09
C ALA A 114 4.24 0.67 10.44
N SER A 115 4.98 0.38 11.52
CA SER A 115 4.43 0.41 12.87
C SER A 115 3.83 1.79 13.21
N GLY A 116 2.61 1.79 13.75
CA GLY A 116 1.91 3.00 14.16
C GLY A 116 1.18 3.77 13.05
N GLN A 117 1.30 3.35 11.78
CA GLN A 117 0.58 4.01 10.67
C GLN A 117 -0.89 3.61 10.59
N ILE A 118 -1.21 2.35 10.94
CA ILE A 118 -2.58 1.85 10.97
C ILE A 118 -3.19 2.13 12.35
N PRO A 119 -4.32 2.85 12.45
CA PRO A 119 -4.97 3.12 13.72
C PRO A 119 -5.42 1.83 14.44
N ALA A 120 -5.62 1.93 15.75
CA ALA A 120 -6.27 0.86 16.53
C ALA A 120 -7.64 0.50 15.92
N ALA A 121 -8.06 -0.77 16.03
CA ALA A 121 -9.28 -1.29 15.42
C ALA A 121 -10.54 -0.44 15.71
N ALA A 122 -10.64 0.09 16.92
CA ALA A 122 -11.76 0.95 17.35
C ALA A 122 -11.76 2.34 16.70
N SER A 123 -10.64 2.81 16.17
CA SER A 123 -10.49 4.12 15.52
C SER A 123 -10.59 4.06 14.00
N ARG A 124 -10.75 2.87 13.42
CA ARG A 124 -10.88 2.69 11.97
C ARG A 124 -12.33 2.83 11.54
N ASN A 125 -12.53 3.47 10.39
CA ASN A 125 -13.82 3.47 9.71
C ASN A 125 -13.93 2.22 8.83
N VAL A 126 -14.50 1.15 9.39
CA VAL A 126 -14.72 -0.11 8.67
C VAL A 126 -16.21 -0.30 8.49
N VAL A 127 -16.65 -0.39 7.24
CA VAL A 127 -18.07 -0.46 6.88
C VAL A 127 -18.38 -1.77 6.16
N THR A 128 -19.61 -2.23 6.34
CA THR A 128 -20.18 -3.36 5.61
C THR A 128 -21.57 -3.00 5.12
N TYR A 129 -22.25 -3.96 4.50
CA TYR A 129 -23.56 -3.77 3.90
C TYR A 129 -24.63 -4.53 4.68
N ASN A 130 -25.75 -3.84 4.94
CA ASN A 130 -26.95 -4.43 5.52
C ASN A 130 -27.97 -4.79 4.42
N PRO A 131 -28.13 -6.08 4.07
CA PRO A 131 -29.09 -6.51 3.05
C PRO A 131 -30.55 -6.32 3.48
N GLY A 132 -30.84 -6.18 4.77
CA GLY A 132 -32.20 -5.96 5.28
C GLY A 132 -32.64 -4.50 5.31
N ALA A 133 -31.72 -3.54 5.06
CA ALA A 133 -32.06 -2.11 5.05
C ALA A 133 -32.94 -1.76 3.84
N THR A 134 -34.06 -1.07 4.08
CA THR A 134 -35.10 -0.73 3.10
C THR A 134 -34.90 0.63 2.40
N GLY A 135 -33.84 1.36 2.73
CA GLY A 135 -33.50 2.66 2.14
C GLY A 135 -31.99 2.94 2.16
N ALA A 136 -31.55 3.98 1.46
CA ALA A 136 -30.16 4.42 1.47
C ALA A 136 -29.87 5.36 2.67
N PRO A 137 -28.66 5.32 3.26
CA PRO A 137 -27.56 4.40 2.93
C PRO A 137 -27.79 3.00 3.53
N ARG A 138 -27.33 1.97 2.81
CA ARG A 138 -27.36 0.56 3.27
C ARG A 138 -26.03 0.11 3.88
N GLY A 139 -25.07 1.05 3.97
CA GLY A 139 -23.82 0.86 4.69
C GLY A 139 -24.06 0.92 6.19
N VAL A 140 -23.45 0.00 6.92
CA VAL A 140 -23.44 -0.03 8.39
C VAL A 140 -22.02 -0.27 8.86
N ASP A 141 -21.70 0.13 10.09
CA ASP A 141 -20.39 -0.19 10.68
C ASP A 141 -20.17 -1.70 10.67
N PHE A 142 -18.97 -2.13 10.31
CA PHE A 142 -18.59 -3.54 10.40
C PHE A 142 -18.31 -3.89 11.85
N LEU A 143 -19.37 -3.97 12.65
CA LEU A 143 -19.37 -4.35 14.06
C LEU A 143 -20.35 -5.50 14.24
N TRP A 144 -20.06 -6.41 15.16
CA TRP A 144 -20.92 -7.58 15.41
C TRP A 144 -22.38 -7.20 15.66
N ALA A 145 -22.60 -6.16 16.47
CA ALA A 145 -23.93 -5.66 16.81
C ALA A 145 -24.68 -5.04 15.62
N SER A 146 -23.96 -4.61 14.57
CA SER A 146 -24.53 -4.02 13.35
C SER A 146 -24.89 -5.05 12.28
N LEU A 147 -24.45 -6.31 12.44
CA LEU A 147 -24.76 -7.39 11.53
C LEU A 147 -26.16 -7.95 11.78
N THR A 148 -26.82 -8.39 10.70
CA THR A 148 -28.09 -9.12 10.81
C THR A 148 -27.90 -10.48 11.48
N ALA A 149 -28.96 -11.03 12.08
CA ALA A 149 -28.91 -12.37 12.69
C ALA A 149 -28.44 -13.45 11.69
N THR A 150 -28.81 -13.33 10.41
CA THR A 150 -28.35 -14.23 9.34
C THR A 150 -26.85 -14.12 9.10
N GLN A 151 -26.29 -12.91 9.06
CA GLN A 151 -24.85 -12.68 8.92
C GLN A 151 -24.08 -13.20 10.15
N GLN A 152 -24.58 -12.94 11.36
CA GLN A 152 -23.99 -13.45 12.59
C GLN A 152 -23.98 -14.99 12.61
N ALA A 153 -25.07 -15.63 12.20
CA ALA A 153 -25.15 -17.09 12.10
C ALA A 153 -24.15 -17.65 11.06
N ALA A 154 -24.01 -17.00 9.90
CA ALA A 154 -23.07 -17.40 8.87
C ALA A 154 -21.60 -17.33 9.34
N LEU A 155 -21.23 -16.27 10.07
CA LEU A 155 -19.89 -16.09 10.64
C LEU A 155 -19.61 -17.05 11.82
N ASN A 156 -20.64 -17.55 12.49
CA ASN A 156 -20.55 -18.52 13.59
C ASN A 156 -20.72 -19.99 13.14
N THR A 157 -20.59 -20.28 11.84
CA THR A 157 -20.69 -21.67 11.34
C THR A 157 -19.57 -22.58 11.86
N ASN A 158 -18.40 -22.01 12.15
CA ASN A 158 -17.30 -22.73 12.78
C ASN A 158 -17.22 -22.35 14.27
N THR A 159 -17.32 -23.34 15.16
CA THR A 159 -17.22 -23.17 16.61
C THR A 159 -15.79 -23.40 17.14
N THR A 160 -14.84 -23.70 16.26
CA THR A 160 -13.44 -23.98 16.60
C THR A 160 -12.51 -23.10 15.76
N ILE A 161 -11.61 -22.36 16.39
CA ILE A 161 -10.52 -21.67 15.69
C ILE A 161 -9.29 -22.60 15.71
N GLY A 162 -8.43 -22.51 14.68
CA GLY A 162 -7.14 -23.22 14.63
C GLY A 162 -6.42 -23.19 16.00
N GLY A 163 -5.91 -24.34 16.43
CA GLY A 163 -5.40 -24.53 17.80
C GLY A 163 -6.40 -25.14 18.79
N GLY A 164 -7.59 -25.58 18.33
CA GLY A 164 -8.52 -26.39 19.15
C GLY A 164 -9.29 -25.63 20.22
N VAL A 165 -9.37 -24.30 20.10
CA VAL A 165 -10.05 -23.46 21.09
C VAL A 165 -11.55 -23.40 20.78
N THR A 166 -12.35 -24.06 21.61
CA THR A 166 -13.80 -23.85 21.70
C THR A 166 -14.06 -22.51 22.39
N ALA A 167 -14.23 -21.45 21.62
CA ALA A 167 -14.68 -20.17 22.15
C ALA A 167 -16.15 -19.98 21.77
N GLY A 168 -17.01 -19.63 22.74
CA GLY A 168 -18.26 -18.96 22.38
C GLY A 168 -17.95 -17.74 21.51
N ASN A 169 -18.76 -17.51 20.47
CA ASN A 169 -18.67 -16.37 19.54
C ASN A 169 -17.38 -16.30 18.69
N VAL A 170 -16.93 -17.43 18.11
CA VAL A 170 -15.82 -17.46 17.11
C VAL A 170 -16.00 -16.43 16.01
N GLY A 171 -17.22 -16.28 15.47
CA GLY A 171 -17.51 -15.33 14.40
C GLY A 171 -17.26 -13.88 14.80
N GLN A 172 -17.61 -13.50 16.03
CA GLN A 172 -17.31 -12.15 16.54
C GLN A 172 -15.81 -11.94 16.69
N LYS A 173 -15.10 -12.90 17.29
CA LYS A 173 -13.65 -12.80 17.46
C LYS A 173 -12.92 -12.72 16.11
N THR A 174 -13.37 -13.47 15.12
CA THR A 174 -12.82 -13.43 13.75
C THR A 174 -13.09 -12.08 13.10
N LEU A 175 -14.30 -11.53 13.27
CA LEU A 175 -14.64 -10.18 12.79
C LEU A 175 -13.72 -9.14 13.43
N ASP A 176 -13.54 -9.17 14.75
CA ASP A 176 -12.66 -8.22 15.45
C ASP A 176 -11.20 -8.38 15.02
N TYR A 177 -10.73 -9.61 14.80
CA TYR A 177 -9.40 -9.90 14.26
C TYR A 177 -9.19 -9.34 12.84
N ILE A 178 -10.16 -9.49 11.93
CA ILE A 178 -10.12 -8.93 10.57
C ILE A 178 -10.12 -7.40 10.62
N ARG A 179 -10.87 -6.80 11.55
CA ARG A 179 -10.80 -5.36 11.84
C ARG A 179 -9.49 -4.92 12.50
N GLY A 180 -8.59 -5.85 12.77
CA GLY A 180 -7.25 -5.64 13.29
C GLY A 180 -7.17 -5.48 14.81
N ASP A 181 -8.13 -6.03 15.55
CA ASP A 181 -7.98 -6.26 16.99
C ASP A 181 -6.98 -7.42 17.20
N GLN A 182 -5.95 -7.16 18.00
CA GLN A 182 -4.89 -8.12 18.29
C GLN A 182 -5.08 -8.85 19.63
N ALA A 183 -6.15 -8.57 20.38
CA ALA A 183 -6.36 -9.11 21.73
C ALA A 183 -6.51 -10.64 21.78
N GLN A 184 -6.83 -11.29 20.65
CA GLN A 184 -6.97 -12.74 20.53
C GLN A 184 -5.83 -13.37 19.70
N GLU A 185 -4.75 -12.64 19.46
CA GLU A 185 -3.55 -13.15 18.80
C GLU A 185 -2.67 -13.97 19.75
N GLN A 186 -1.92 -14.91 19.19
CA GLN A 186 -0.97 -15.71 19.95
C GLN A 186 0.09 -14.84 20.64
N THR A 187 0.47 -15.14 21.88
CA THR A 187 0.11 -16.36 22.65
C THR A 187 -1.18 -16.22 23.49
N ALA A 188 -1.84 -15.06 23.48
CA ALA A 188 -3.01 -14.78 24.33
C ALA A 188 -4.29 -15.44 23.82
N GLY A 189 -4.41 -15.65 22.50
CA GLY A 189 -5.54 -16.32 21.89
C GLY A 189 -5.15 -17.19 20.68
N PRO A 190 -6.14 -17.71 19.94
CA PRO A 190 -5.91 -18.69 18.89
C PRO A 190 -5.47 -18.10 17.54
N PHE A 191 -5.61 -16.78 17.32
CA PHE A 191 -5.28 -16.19 16.03
C PHE A 191 -3.77 -16.04 15.82
N ARG A 192 -3.37 -16.02 14.55
CA ARG A 192 -1.99 -15.73 14.16
C ARG A 192 -1.55 -14.39 14.73
N LYS A 193 -0.35 -14.34 15.30
CA LYS A 193 0.27 -13.08 15.73
C LYS A 193 0.67 -12.25 14.50
N ARG A 194 0.31 -10.97 14.48
CA ARG A 194 0.64 -10.03 13.40
C ARG A 194 1.58 -8.93 13.88
N THR A 195 2.61 -8.69 13.08
CA THR A 195 3.52 -7.55 13.16
C THR A 195 3.00 -6.36 12.34
N VAL A 196 2.36 -6.67 11.21
CA VAL A 196 1.68 -5.72 10.33
C VAL A 196 0.21 -6.08 10.24
N ILE A 197 -0.65 -5.08 10.42
CA ILE A 197 -2.11 -5.28 10.47
C ILE A 197 -2.73 -5.39 9.07
N LEU A 198 -2.16 -4.68 8.10
CA LEU A 198 -2.62 -4.72 6.72
C LEU A 198 -2.41 -6.13 6.16
N GLY A 199 -3.47 -6.71 5.60
CA GLY A 199 -3.35 -7.95 4.86
C GLY A 199 -2.42 -7.78 3.66
N ASP A 200 -1.85 -8.89 3.19
CA ASP A 200 -1.07 -8.93 1.96
C ASP A 200 -1.85 -8.32 0.79
N ILE A 201 -1.19 -7.40 0.08
CA ILE A 201 -1.72 -6.81 -1.13
C ILE A 201 -1.09 -7.61 -2.27
N VAL A 202 -1.82 -8.60 -2.79
CA VAL A 202 -1.37 -9.45 -3.90
C VAL A 202 -2.26 -9.19 -5.10
N ASN A 203 -1.65 -8.90 -6.25
CA ASN A 203 -2.35 -8.69 -7.52
C ASN A 203 -3.47 -7.65 -7.46
N SER A 204 -3.33 -6.63 -6.59
CA SER A 204 -4.23 -5.48 -6.53
C SER A 204 -3.49 -4.26 -7.00
N ASP A 205 -3.99 -3.61 -8.04
CA ASP A 205 -3.48 -2.34 -8.53
C ASP A 205 -4.01 -1.20 -7.65
N PRO A 206 -3.17 -0.48 -6.90
CA PRO A 206 -3.64 0.67 -6.15
C PRO A 206 -4.20 1.72 -7.11
N TRP A 207 -5.34 2.29 -6.76
CA TRP A 207 -6.01 3.29 -7.56
C TRP A 207 -5.94 4.65 -6.86
N PHE A 208 -5.13 5.54 -7.42
CA PHE A 208 -5.01 6.91 -6.95
C PHE A 208 -6.22 7.75 -7.42
N VAL A 209 -6.72 8.60 -6.54
CA VAL A 209 -7.76 9.60 -6.83
C VAL A 209 -7.38 10.92 -6.18
N GLY A 210 -7.31 11.99 -6.97
CA GLY A 210 -7.07 13.35 -6.48
C GLY A 210 -7.55 14.42 -7.46
N SER A 211 -6.67 15.38 -7.74
CA SER A 211 -6.88 16.52 -8.63
C SER A 211 -6.09 16.43 -9.94
N GLU A 212 -5.85 15.20 -10.41
CA GLU A 212 -5.01 14.85 -11.58
C GLU A 212 -5.43 15.56 -12.86
N ASN A 213 -4.48 16.04 -13.66
CA ASN A 213 -4.81 16.53 -15.01
C ASN A 213 -4.76 15.39 -16.03
N LEU A 214 -5.92 14.97 -16.52
CA LEU A 214 -6.07 13.97 -17.58
C LEU A 214 -5.92 14.57 -18.98
N ALA A 215 -5.60 15.87 -19.08
CA ALA A 215 -5.38 16.59 -20.33
C ALA A 215 -6.60 16.61 -21.26
N TYR A 216 -7.82 16.41 -20.74
CA TYR A 216 -9.04 16.40 -21.54
C TYR A 216 -9.42 17.80 -22.06
N GLU A 217 -8.73 18.86 -21.65
CA GLU A 217 -8.79 20.18 -22.27
C GLU A 217 -8.44 20.17 -23.76
N THR A 218 -7.72 19.14 -24.25
CA THR A 218 -7.40 18.99 -25.69
C THR A 218 -8.55 18.38 -26.49
N LEU A 219 -9.60 17.89 -25.85
CA LEU A 219 -10.78 17.38 -26.55
C LEU A 219 -11.49 18.54 -27.26
N PRO A 220 -11.96 18.32 -28.50
CA PRO A 220 -12.68 19.36 -29.23
C PRO A 220 -14.02 19.66 -28.55
N LEU A 221 -14.60 20.81 -28.88
CA LEU A 221 -15.97 21.21 -28.50
C LEU A 221 -16.15 21.45 -26.97
N THR A 222 -17.34 21.17 -26.46
CA THR A 222 -17.80 21.53 -25.11
C THR A 222 -17.17 20.63 -24.04
N GLU A 223 -16.76 19.42 -24.42
CA GLU A 223 -16.11 18.44 -23.55
C GLU A 223 -14.81 18.99 -22.97
N GLY A 224 -13.94 19.59 -23.80
CA GLY A 224 -12.69 20.18 -23.31
C GLY A 224 -12.93 21.40 -22.40
N SER A 225 -13.84 22.30 -22.78
CA SER A 225 -14.14 23.50 -21.97
C SER A 225 -14.87 23.18 -20.65
N SER A 226 -15.76 22.18 -20.63
CA SER A 226 -16.42 21.70 -19.41
C SER A 226 -15.44 20.98 -18.48
N TYR A 227 -14.46 20.25 -19.02
CA TYR A 227 -13.39 19.64 -18.23
C TYR A 227 -12.52 20.69 -17.53
N VAL A 228 -12.11 21.76 -18.23
CA VAL A 228 -11.38 22.88 -17.62
C VAL A 228 -12.21 23.53 -16.51
N THR A 229 -13.51 23.74 -16.74
CA THR A 229 -14.43 24.30 -15.73
C THR A 229 -14.52 23.40 -14.50
N PHE A 230 -14.65 22.09 -14.70
CA PHE A 230 -14.67 21.10 -13.63
C PHE A 230 -13.36 21.09 -12.83
N ARG A 231 -12.21 21.08 -13.51
CA ARG A 231 -10.88 21.13 -12.88
C ARG A 231 -10.68 22.39 -12.06
N ASN A 232 -11.14 23.53 -12.54
CA ASN A 232 -11.00 24.82 -11.84
C ASN A 232 -11.97 24.99 -10.67
N GLY A 233 -12.96 24.10 -10.54
CA GLY A 233 -13.89 24.11 -9.42
C GLY A 233 -13.20 23.81 -8.09
N SER A 234 -13.57 24.54 -7.03
CA SER A 234 -13.01 24.38 -5.69
C SER A 234 -13.13 22.95 -5.16
N THR A 235 -14.24 22.26 -5.45
CA THR A 235 -14.47 20.85 -5.08
C THR A 235 -13.43 19.90 -5.70
N TYR A 236 -12.97 20.19 -6.93
CA TYR A 236 -11.97 19.36 -7.59
C TYR A 236 -10.57 19.66 -7.05
N GLN A 237 -10.25 20.94 -6.89
CA GLN A 237 -8.93 21.37 -6.39
C GLN A 237 -8.70 21.02 -4.91
N GLN A 238 -9.76 20.96 -4.10
CA GLN A 238 -9.71 20.58 -2.69
C GLN A 238 -10.00 19.08 -2.47
N ARG A 239 -10.05 18.27 -3.55
CA ARG A 239 -10.32 16.85 -3.41
C ARG A 239 -9.20 16.18 -2.64
N ARG A 240 -9.57 15.54 -1.52
CA ARG A 240 -8.66 14.72 -0.73
C ARG A 240 -8.02 13.66 -1.63
N ARG A 241 -6.70 13.54 -1.55
CA ARG A 241 -5.92 12.54 -2.28
C ARG A 241 -6.10 11.19 -1.58
N MET A 242 -6.58 10.20 -2.31
CA MET A 242 -6.94 8.89 -1.79
C MET A 242 -6.27 7.79 -2.61
N LEU A 243 -5.87 6.70 -1.95
CA LEU A 243 -5.55 5.43 -2.59
C LEU A 243 -6.59 4.38 -2.25
N TYR A 244 -7.04 3.64 -3.25
CA TYR A 244 -7.93 2.50 -3.08
C TYR A 244 -7.28 1.21 -3.57
N PHE A 245 -7.35 0.14 -2.77
CA PHE A 245 -6.75 -1.15 -3.14
C PHE A 245 -7.45 -2.29 -2.40
N GLY A 246 -7.52 -3.46 -3.04
CA GLY A 246 -7.95 -4.68 -2.39
C GLY A 246 -6.79 -5.34 -1.66
N ALA A 247 -7.04 -5.91 -0.49
CA ALA A 247 -6.09 -6.80 0.17
C ALA A 247 -6.71 -8.18 0.39
N ASN A 248 -5.87 -9.18 0.62
CA ASN A 248 -6.29 -10.57 0.82
C ASN A 248 -6.97 -10.81 2.19
N ASP A 249 -7.08 -9.76 3.01
CA ASP A 249 -7.98 -9.73 4.17
C ASP A 249 -9.48 -9.61 3.78
N GLY A 250 -9.77 -9.52 2.47
CA GLY A 250 -11.12 -9.44 1.93
C GLY A 250 -11.73 -8.04 1.95
N MET A 251 -10.94 -7.02 2.31
CA MET A 251 -11.38 -5.63 2.38
C MET A 251 -10.90 -4.82 1.17
N LEU A 252 -11.74 -3.87 0.76
CA LEU A 252 -11.32 -2.73 -0.06
C LEU A 252 -10.87 -1.62 0.89
N HIS A 253 -9.60 -1.26 0.81
CA HIS A 253 -9.00 -0.21 1.63
C HIS A 253 -9.07 1.13 0.90
N GLY A 254 -9.29 2.19 1.67
CA GLY A 254 -9.22 3.58 1.22
C GLY A 254 -8.36 4.37 2.19
N ILE A 255 -7.17 4.79 1.76
CA ILE A 255 -6.21 5.52 2.61
C ILE A 255 -5.94 6.92 2.07
N ASP A 256 -5.55 7.83 2.97
CA ASP A 256 -5.05 9.15 2.58
C ASP A 256 -3.69 8.99 1.89
N ALA A 257 -3.53 9.62 0.72
CA ALA A 257 -2.29 9.53 -0.06
C ALA A 257 -1.23 10.56 0.37
N GLY A 258 -1.49 11.33 1.43
CA GLY A 258 -0.67 12.44 1.88
C GLY A 258 -0.90 13.72 1.07
N SER A 259 -0.24 14.79 1.50
CA SER A 259 -0.13 16.04 0.77
C SER A 259 1.34 16.26 0.43
N TYR A 260 1.65 16.43 -0.86
CA TYR A 260 2.99 16.81 -1.31
C TYR A 260 2.86 18.15 -1.99
N SER A 261 3.72 19.09 -1.60
CA SER A 261 3.77 20.42 -2.21
C SER A 261 4.22 20.29 -3.66
N SER A 262 3.44 20.88 -4.57
CA SER A 262 3.86 21.23 -5.93
C SER A 262 4.89 22.36 -5.93
#